data_AF-A0A964I840-F1
#
_entry.id   AF-A0A964I840-F1
#
_cell.length_a   1.000
_cell.length_b   1.000
_cell.length_c   1.000
_cell.angle_alpha   90.00
_cell.angle_beta   90.00
_cell.angle_gamma   90.00
#
_symmetry.space_group_name_H-M   'P 1'
#
loop_
_entity.id
_entity.type
_entity.pdbx_description
1 polymer ?
#
loop_
_entity_poly.entity_id
_entity_poly.type
_entity_poly.pdbx_seq_one_letter_code
_entity_poly.pdbx_strand_id
1 'polypeptide(L)'
;MRLPFVVVILCGLSALVQAQPPKRPAPARVERKVPYAVGERLAYDVSWSDYLSAGTVVLTVQAKRPSYGSTAYYIVAEAQTEGLLARLYTLYYKADTLVDAYSMLPQRGSVFSKEGG
;
A
#
# COMPACT_ATOMS: atom_id res chain seq x y z
N MET A 1 64.87 26.74 44.93
CA MET A 1 65.26 27.81 44.00
C MET A 1 65.31 27.20 42.58
N ARG A 2 64.35 27.60 41.72
CA ARG A 2 64.31 27.47 40.24
C ARG A 2 64.12 26.08 39.58
N LEU A 3 62.89 25.83 39.10
CA LEU A 3 62.58 24.93 37.96
C LEU A 3 63.17 25.48 36.64
N PRO A 4 63.40 24.63 35.62
CA PRO A 4 62.83 24.98 34.32
C PRO A 4 62.27 23.81 33.47
N PHE A 5 61.12 24.13 32.85
CA PHE A 5 60.66 23.77 31.50
C PHE A 5 60.25 22.31 31.19
N VAL A 6 58.96 22.04 31.42
CA VAL A 6 58.18 21.09 30.61
C VAL A 6 57.68 21.85 29.37
N VAL A 7 58.09 21.40 28.18
CA VAL A 7 57.54 21.86 26.90
C VAL A 7 56.34 20.97 26.55
N VAL A 8 55.13 21.52 26.68
CA VAL A 8 53.91 20.90 26.15
C VAL A 8 53.69 21.44 24.75
N ILE A 9 53.91 20.61 23.73
CA ILE A 9 53.54 20.91 22.34
C ILE A 9 52.03 20.67 22.21
N LEU A 10 51.26 21.76 22.26
CA LEU A 10 49.83 21.78 21.98
C LEU A 10 49.63 21.85 20.45
N CYS A 11 49.58 20.69 19.79
CA CYS A 11 49.16 20.61 18.38
C CYS A 11 47.63 20.82 18.32
N GLY A 12 47.22 22.06 18.06
CA GLY A 12 45.83 22.43 17.82
C GLY A 12 45.32 21.82 16.51
N LEU A 13 44.53 20.75 16.62
CA LEU A 13 43.71 20.24 15.53
C LEU A 13 42.43 21.08 15.47
N SER A 14 42.46 22.21 14.76
CA SER A 14 41.26 22.99 14.46
C SER A 14 40.40 22.21 13.47
N ALA A 15 39.50 21.37 13.97
CA ALA A 15 38.43 20.80 13.18
C ALA A 15 37.48 21.92 12.75
N LEU A 16 37.55 22.33 11.49
CA LEU A 16 36.50 23.14 10.87
C LEU A 16 35.23 22.28 10.83
N VAL A 17 34.33 22.50 11.79
CA VAL A 17 32.95 22.04 11.70
C VAL A 17 32.34 22.76 10.51
N GLN A 18 32.30 22.10 9.35
CA GLN A 18 31.51 22.57 8.22
C GLN A 18 30.04 22.55 8.64
N ALA A 19 29.47 23.73 8.88
CA ALA A 19 28.05 23.90 9.13
C ALA A 19 27.29 23.44 7.88
N GLN A 20 26.64 22.27 7.97
CA GLN A 20 25.81 21.75 6.90
C GLN A 20 24.58 22.68 6.78
N PRO A 21 24.28 23.21 5.58
CA PRO A 21 23.11 24.08 5.41
C PRO A 21 21.85 23.31 5.83
N PRO A 22 20.86 23.99 6.45
CA PRO A 22 19.66 23.33 6.94
C PRO A 22 18.99 22.57 5.79
N LYS A 23 18.82 21.25 5.98
CA LYS A 23 18.14 20.39 5.00
C LYS A 23 16.73 20.94 4.80
N ARG A 24 16.47 21.49 3.61
CA ARG A 24 15.14 22.01 3.26
C ARG A 24 14.11 20.89 3.46
N PRO A 25 13.01 21.13 4.20
CA PRO A 25 12.00 20.11 4.41
C PRO A 25 11.45 19.66 3.06
N ALA A 26 11.33 18.35 2.89
CA ALA A 26 10.73 17.77 1.69
C ALA A 26 9.28 18.29 1.57
N PRO A 27 8.78 18.52 0.35
CA PRO A 27 7.39 18.93 0.16
C PRO A 27 6.46 17.89 0.78
N ALA A 28 5.40 18.36 1.44
CA ALA A 28 4.39 17.48 2.02
C ALA A 28 3.75 16.63 0.92
N ARG A 29 3.64 15.32 1.17
CA ARG A 29 3.04 14.40 0.21
C ARG A 29 1.54 14.64 0.15
N VAL A 30 1.01 14.93 -1.02
CA VAL A 30 -0.43 15.18 -1.24
C VAL A 30 -1.09 13.90 -1.71
N GLU A 31 -2.14 13.47 -1.02
CA GLU A 31 -2.92 12.30 -1.40
C GLU A 31 -3.61 12.52 -2.75
N ARG A 32 -3.64 11.48 -3.60
CA ARG A 32 -4.28 11.59 -4.91
C ARG A 32 -5.80 11.49 -4.75
N LYS A 33 -6.53 12.35 -5.44
CA LYS A 33 -7.99 12.27 -5.50
C LYS A 33 -8.42 11.03 -6.27
N VAL A 34 -9.27 10.20 -5.67
CA VAL A 34 -9.80 8.95 -6.24
C VAL A 34 -11.33 8.98 -6.21
N PRO A 35 -12.01 8.30 -7.16
CA PRO A 35 -13.46 8.32 -7.27
C PRO A 35 -14.13 7.21 -6.43
N TYR A 36 -13.55 6.87 -5.27
CA TYR A 36 -14.09 5.87 -4.35
C TYR A 36 -13.75 6.24 -2.92
N ALA A 37 -14.60 5.83 -1.98
CA ALA A 37 -14.43 6.08 -0.55
C ALA A 37 -14.07 4.81 0.23
N VAL A 38 -13.46 4.98 1.40
CA VAL A 38 -13.31 3.88 2.36
C VAL A 38 -14.70 3.46 2.88
N GLY A 39 -14.94 2.17 2.95
CA GLY A 39 -16.24 1.56 3.27
C GLY A 39 -17.13 1.32 2.06
N GLU A 40 -16.74 1.78 0.87
CA GLU A 40 -17.54 1.62 -0.35
C GLU A 40 -17.57 0.14 -0.79
N ARG A 41 -18.76 -0.32 -1.17
CA ARG A 41 -19.02 -1.68 -1.65
C ARG A 41 -19.78 -1.60 -2.97
N LEU A 42 -19.20 -2.17 -4.01
CA LEU A 42 -19.73 -2.22 -5.37
C LEU A 42 -20.01 -3.68 -5.72
N ALA A 43 -21.27 -4.03 -5.93
CA ALA A 43 -21.69 -5.37 -6.35
C ALA A 43 -22.09 -5.34 -7.82
N TYR A 44 -21.58 -6.30 -8.58
CA TYR A 44 -21.80 -6.47 -10.01
C TYR A 44 -22.36 -7.87 -10.26
N ASP A 45 -23.43 -7.95 -11.03
CA ASP A 45 -23.90 -9.21 -11.60
C ASP A 45 -23.11 -9.49 -12.88
N VAL A 46 -22.63 -10.71 -13.02
CA VAL A 46 -21.87 -11.16 -14.19
C VAL A 46 -22.74 -12.15 -14.95
N SER A 47 -23.07 -11.83 -16.20
CA SER A 47 -23.90 -12.67 -17.06
C SER A 47 -23.19 -13.04 -18.37
N TRP A 48 -23.46 -14.24 -18.88
CA TRP A 48 -23.15 -14.65 -20.24
C TRP A 48 -24.36 -14.44 -21.15
N SER A 49 -24.14 -13.65 -22.20
CA SER A 49 -25.12 -13.40 -23.27
C SER A 49 -26.49 -12.90 -22.77
N ASP A 50 -26.53 -12.03 -21.75
CA ASP A 50 -27.75 -11.45 -21.12
C ASP A 50 -28.81 -12.46 -20.58
N TYR A 51 -28.69 -13.75 -20.89
CA TYR A 51 -29.68 -14.77 -20.55
C TYR A 51 -29.23 -15.68 -19.38
N LEU A 52 -27.94 -15.76 -19.09
CA LEU A 52 -27.39 -16.64 -18.06
C LEU A 52 -26.55 -15.87 -17.05
N SER A 53 -27.05 -15.67 -15.83
CA SER A 53 -26.24 -15.13 -14.72
C SER A 53 -25.20 -16.17 -14.29
N ALA A 54 -23.94 -15.79 -14.36
CA ALA A 54 -22.79 -16.58 -13.97
C ALA A 54 -22.46 -16.44 -12.49
N GLY A 55 -22.73 -15.28 -11.91
CA GLY A 55 -22.54 -15.03 -10.49
C GLY A 55 -22.34 -13.57 -10.17
N THR A 56 -21.86 -13.32 -8.95
CA THR A 56 -21.71 -11.97 -8.41
C THR A 56 -20.24 -11.67 -8.14
N VAL A 57 -19.81 -10.45 -8.50
CA VAL A 57 -18.53 -9.86 -8.09
C VAL A 57 -18.78 -8.71 -7.14
N VAL A 58 -18.13 -8.71 -6.00
CA VAL A 58 -18.19 -7.66 -5.00
C VAL A 58 -16.81 -7.06 -4.81
N LEU A 59 -16.67 -5.77 -5.12
CA LEU A 59 -15.51 -4.98 -4.74
C LEU A 59 -15.80 -4.17 -3.48
N THR A 60 -14.89 -4.20 -2.52
CA THR A 60 -14.99 -3.43 -1.28
C THR A 60 -13.69 -2.68 -1.01
N VAL A 61 -13.77 -1.36 -0.83
CA VAL A 61 -12.64 -0.54 -0.36
C VAL A 61 -12.68 -0.53 1.17
N GLN A 62 -12.01 -1.47 1.83
CA GLN A 62 -12.23 -1.70 3.25
C GLN A 62 -11.70 -0.57 4.15
N ALA A 63 -10.42 -0.23 4.01
CA ALA A 63 -9.73 0.68 4.92
C ALA A 63 -8.43 1.21 4.31
N LYS A 64 -7.86 2.26 4.90
CA LYS A 64 -6.47 2.62 4.69
C LYS A 64 -5.57 1.88 5.69
N ARG A 65 -4.47 1.31 5.23
CA ARG A 65 -3.50 0.57 6.04
C ARG A 65 -2.08 1.09 5.79
N PRO A 66 -1.19 1.08 6.81
CA PRO A 66 0.21 1.38 6.59
C PRO A 66 0.86 0.28 5.75
N SER A 67 1.65 0.67 4.74
CA SER A 67 2.30 -0.25 3.81
C SER A 67 3.55 0.39 3.19
N TYR A 68 4.69 -0.29 3.24
CA TYR A 68 6.00 0.14 2.71
C TYR A 68 6.35 1.62 3.00
N GLY A 69 6.18 2.08 4.24
CA GLY A 69 6.47 3.47 4.64
C GLY A 69 5.47 4.51 4.11
N SER A 70 4.30 4.05 3.64
CA SER A 70 3.22 4.86 3.12
C SER A 70 1.86 4.45 3.70
N THR A 71 0.80 5.13 3.28
CA THR A 71 -0.60 4.75 3.52
C THR A 71 -1.20 4.23 2.23
N ALA A 72 -1.79 3.04 2.27
CA ALA A 72 -2.39 2.38 1.11
C ALA A 72 -3.85 2.02 1.36
N TYR A 73 -4.67 2.10 0.32
CA TYR A 73 -6.03 1.58 0.29
C TYR A 73 -6.02 0.06 0.25
N TYR A 74 -6.73 -0.58 1.18
CA TYR A 74 -6.98 -2.01 1.19
C TYR A 74 -8.28 -2.30 0.46
N ILE A 75 -8.15 -2.87 -0.74
CA ILE A 75 -9.25 -3.18 -1.63
C ILE A 75 -9.36 -4.69 -1.71
N VAL A 76 -10.57 -5.21 -1.57
CA VAL A 76 -10.88 -6.64 -1.67
C VAL A 76 -11.95 -6.84 -2.73
N ALA A 77 -11.68 -7.73 -3.67
CA ALA A 77 -12.61 -8.21 -4.67
C ALA A 77 -12.95 -9.67 -4.38
N GLU A 78 -14.23 -9.98 -4.26
CA GLU A 78 -14.75 -11.34 -4.07
C GLU A 78 -15.65 -11.68 -5.24
N ALA A 79 -15.48 -12.86 -5.82
CA ALA A 79 -16.29 -13.34 -6.93
C ALA A 79 -16.74 -14.77 -6.64
N GLN A 80 -18.01 -15.07 -6.88
CA GLN A 80 -18.56 -16.40 -6.67
C GLN A 80 -19.58 -16.75 -7.74
N THR A 81 -19.63 -18.01 -8.14
CA THR A 81 -20.72 -18.51 -8.99
C THR A 81 -22.01 -18.62 -8.21
N GLU A 82 -23.13 -18.33 -8.86
CA GLU A 82 -24.47 -18.39 -8.26
C GLU A 82 -25.44 -19.19 -9.14
N GLY A 83 -26.63 -19.49 -8.62
CA GLY A 83 -27.70 -20.15 -9.36
C GLY A 83 -27.36 -21.56 -9.88
N LEU A 84 -27.72 -21.82 -11.15
CA LEU A 84 -27.49 -23.12 -11.81
C LEU A 84 -26.00 -23.39 -11.99
N LEU A 85 -25.20 -22.36 -12.28
CA LEU A 85 -23.77 -22.51 -12.55
C LEU A 85 -22.99 -22.96 -11.31
N ALA A 86 -23.35 -22.47 -10.12
CA ALA A 86 -22.73 -22.93 -8.87
C ALA A 86 -22.91 -24.44 -8.62
N ARG A 87 -23.98 -25.05 -9.17
CA ARG A 87 -24.23 -26.51 -9.07
C ARG A 87 -23.42 -27.33 -10.07
N LEU A 88 -23.09 -26.75 -11.22
CA LEU A 88 -22.29 -27.40 -12.26
C LEU A 88 -20.79 -27.21 -12.01
N TYR A 89 -20.42 -26.05 -11.45
CA TYR A 89 -19.05 -25.68 -11.15
C TYR A 89 -19.01 -24.70 -9.98
N THR A 90 -18.39 -25.13 -8.88
CA THR A 90 -18.16 -24.25 -7.74
C THR A 90 -16.94 -23.40 -8.00
N LEU A 91 -17.14 -22.09 -8.09
CA LEU A 91 -16.07 -21.11 -8.27
C LEU A 91 -16.16 -20.07 -7.17
N TYR A 92 -15.06 -19.90 -6.43
CA TYR A 92 -14.90 -18.83 -5.47
C TYR A 92 -13.51 -18.21 -5.62
N TYR A 93 -13.49 -16.91 -5.88
CA TYR A 93 -12.30 -16.11 -6.02
C TYR A 93 -12.31 -14.98 -5.01
N LYS A 94 -11.13 -14.73 -4.42
CA LYS A 94 -10.90 -13.58 -3.57
C LYS A 94 -9.55 -12.99 -3.92
N ALA A 95 -9.55 -11.73 -4.34
CA ALA A 95 -8.34 -10.97 -4.56
C ALA A 95 -8.30 -9.79 -3.59
N ASP A 96 -7.15 -9.52 -3.00
CA ASP A 96 -6.94 -8.34 -2.18
C ASP A 96 -5.68 -7.60 -2.60
N THR A 97 -5.70 -6.29 -2.50
CA THR A 97 -4.59 -5.43 -2.91
C THR A 97 -4.46 -4.21 -2.01
N LEU A 98 -3.21 -3.79 -1.80
CA LEU A 98 -2.82 -2.56 -1.15
C LEU A 98 -2.34 -1.58 -2.21
N VAL A 99 -3.13 -0.53 -2.45
CA VAL A 99 -2.83 0.52 -3.45
C VAL A 99 -2.39 1.79 -2.74
N ASP A 100 -1.20 2.27 -3.01
CA ASP A 100 -0.65 3.46 -2.36
C ASP A 100 -1.51 4.71 -2.59
N ALA A 101 -1.91 5.41 -1.53
CA ALA A 101 -2.85 6.53 -1.61
C ALA A 101 -2.28 7.78 -2.33
N TYR A 102 -0.96 7.85 -2.49
CA TYR A 102 -0.28 9.01 -3.08
C TYR A 102 0.18 8.75 -4.51
N SER A 103 0.79 7.58 -4.77
CA SER A 103 1.28 7.20 -6.11
C SER A 103 0.26 6.43 -6.95
N MET A 104 -0.76 5.83 -6.32
CA MET A 104 -1.71 4.88 -6.91
C MET A 104 -1.07 3.60 -7.44
N LEU A 105 0.16 3.31 -7.04
CA LEU A 105 0.82 2.07 -7.44
C LEU A 105 0.39 0.94 -6.49
N PRO A 106 0.14 -0.27 -7.02
CA PRO A 106 -0.05 -1.45 -6.19
C PRO A 106 1.25 -1.79 -5.47
N GLN A 107 1.18 -2.03 -4.16
CA GLN A 107 2.33 -2.35 -3.33
C GLN A 107 2.36 -3.82 -2.90
N ARG A 108 1.18 -4.42 -2.71
CA ARG A 108 1.01 -5.83 -2.37
C ARG A 108 -0.32 -6.31 -2.91
N GLY A 109 -0.37 -7.51 -3.43
CA GLY A 109 -1.61 -8.19 -3.79
C GLY A 109 -1.55 -9.66 -3.44
N SER A 110 -2.70 -10.24 -3.16
CA SER A 110 -2.88 -11.66 -2.94
C SER A 110 -4.13 -12.12 -3.68
N VAL A 111 -4.11 -13.36 -4.15
CA VAL A 111 -5.24 -13.99 -4.83
C VAL A 111 -5.42 -15.37 -4.25
N PHE A 112 -6.65 -15.66 -3.86
CA PHE A 112 -7.13 -16.96 -3.46
C PHE A 112 -8.18 -17.43 -4.45
N SER A 113 -8.08 -18.69 -4.86
CA SER A 113 -9.07 -19.36 -5.69
C SER A 113 -9.44 -20.69 -5.06
N LYS A 114 -10.73 -21.00 -5.12
CA LYS A 114 -11.27 -22.32 -4.87
C LYS A 114 -12.16 -22.66 -6.06
N GLU A 115 -11.74 -23.65 -6.81
CA GLU A 115 -12.49 -24.17 -7.95
C GLU A 115 -12.69 -25.67 -7.79
N GLY A 116 -13.81 -26.19 -8.31
CA GLY A 116 -14.03 -27.63 -8.36
C GLY A 116 -15.43 -28.01 -8.85
N GLY A 117 -15.47 -29.18 -9.47
CA GLY A 117 -16.65 -29.95 -9.89
C GLY A 117 -16.32 -31.43 -9.84
#